data_AF-A0A7W4ER98-F1
#
_entry.id   AF-A0A7W4ER98-F1
#
_cell.length_a   1.000
_cell.length_b   1.000
_cell.length_c   1.000
_cell.angle_alpha   90.00
_cell.angle_beta   90.00
_cell.angle_gamma   90.00
#
_symmetry.space_group_name_H-M   'P 1'
#
loop_
_entity.id
_entity.type
_entity.pdbx_description
1 polymer ?
#
loop_
_entity_poly.entity_id
_entity_poly.type
_entity_poly.pdbx_seq_one_letter_code
_entity_poly.pdbx_strand_id
1 'polypeptide(L)'
;MVKVRTDEGFTIVEVVVTLLFISIISLGILTMHTQVSILSIINRQDQKASYLAYDNMRKYVNGAPPTWFLCTDPLPGAVQQVLLDSEGHISELPGTTKQKVVASAPYGCGDTVSSLGMPIRVESVVTYGNGKRVTHVAYAAF
;
A
#
# COMPACT_ATOMS: atom_id res chain seq x y z
N MET A 1 -13.25 -30.42 69.16
CA MET A 1 -14.38 -29.62 68.66
C MET A 1 -13.91 -28.96 67.36
N VAL A 2 -14.19 -29.60 66.22
CA VAL A 2 -13.70 -29.13 64.91
C VAL A 2 -14.67 -28.06 64.42
N LYS A 3 -14.19 -26.82 64.37
CA LYS A 3 -14.94 -25.69 63.82
C LYS A 3 -14.97 -25.86 62.30
N VAL A 4 -16.04 -26.47 61.78
CA VAL A 4 -16.30 -26.51 60.35
C VAL A 4 -16.49 -25.06 59.91
N ARG A 5 -15.54 -24.54 59.13
CA ARG A 5 -15.72 -23.30 58.39
C ARG A 5 -16.82 -23.59 57.37
N THR A 6 -17.93 -22.88 57.47
CA THR A 6 -18.86 -22.74 56.36
C THR A 6 -18.14 -21.90 55.32
N ASP A 7 -17.63 -22.52 54.26
CA ASP A 7 -17.18 -21.76 53.09
C ASP A 7 -18.39 -20.97 52.57
N GLU A 8 -18.29 -19.65 52.57
CA GLU A 8 -19.33 -18.78 52.03
C GLU A 8 -19.44 -19.05 50.52
N GLY A 9 -20.52 -19.70 50.10
CA GLY A 9 -20.79 -19.99 48.70
C GLY A 9 -21.19 -18.74 47.91
N PHE A 10 -21.08 -18.81 46.57
CA PHE A 10 -21.51 -17.73 45.68
C PHE A 10 -23.03 -17.52 45.75
N THR A 11 -23.45 -16.25 45.80
CA THR A 11 -24.86 -15.91 45.68
C THR A 11 -25.32 -16.03 44.22
N ILE A 12 -26.58 -16.40 43.98
CA ILE A 12 -27.14 -16.53 42.62
C ILE A 12 -26.97 -15.22 41.83
N VAL A 13 -27.13 -14.07 42.50
CA VAL A 13 -26.98 -12.74 41.88
C VAL A 13 -25.55 -12.55 41.35
N GLU A 14 -24.55 -12.94 42.13
CA GLU A 14 -23.15 -12.83 41.75
C GLU A 14 -22.80 -13.72 40.54
N VAL A 15 -23.35 -14.93 40.49
CA VAL A 15 -23.19 -15.82 39.32
C VAL A 15 -23.84 -15.21 38.07
N VAL A 16 -25.04 -14.64 38.20
CA VAL A 16 -25.73 -14.01 37.05
C VAL A 16 -24.94 -12.80 36.54
N VAL A 17 -24.45 -11.94 37.43
CA VAL A 17 -23.67 -10.76 37.06
C VAL A 17 -22.35 -11.17 36.40
N THR A 18 -21.62 -12.12 36.98
CA THR A 18 -20.33 -12.59 36.43
C THR A 18 -20.50 -13.20 35.04
N LEU A 19 -21.53 -14.03 34.81
CA LEU A 19 -21.84 -14.57 33.50
C LEU A 19 -22.18 -13.48 32.47
N LEU A 20 -22.91 -12.45 32.89
CA LEU A 20 -23.25 -11.33 32.03
C LEU A 20 -21.99 -10.55 31.63
N PHE A 21 -21.10 -10.26 32.57
CA PHE A 21 -19.81 -9.61 32.29
C PHE A 21 -18.92 -10.43 31.36
N ILE A 22 -18.78 -11.73 31.62
CA ILE A 22 -17.98 -12.64 30.77
C ILE A 22 -18.55 -12.66 29.35
N SER A 23 -19.87 -12.67 29.18
CA SER A 23 -20.50 -12.68 27.86
C SER A 23 -20.17 -11.43 27.03
N ILE A 24 -20.23 -10.24 27.65
CA ILE A 24 -19.94 -8.96 26.99
C ILE A 24 -18.46 -8.88 26.61
N ILE A 25 -17.57 -9.24 27.53
CA ILE A 25 -16.12 -9.21 27.30
C ILE A 25 -15.75 -10.20 26.19
N SER A 26 -16.31 -11.42 26.21
CA SER A 26 -16.03 -12.44 25.19
C SER A 26 -16.47 -11.98 23.80
N LEU A 27 -17.63 -11.34 23.70
CA LEU A 27 -18.11 -10.79 22.42
C LEU A 27 -17.20 -9.67 21.91
N GLY A 28 -16.72 -8.81 22.80
CA GLY A 28 -15.77 -7.75 22.48
C GLY A 28 -14.43 -8.27 21.97
N ILE A 29 -13.89 -9.33 22.58
CA ILE A 29 -12.63 -9.95 22.13
C ILE A 29 -12.80 -10.56 20.73
N LEU A 30 -13.93 -11.22 20.48
CA LEU A 30 -14.19 -11.86 19.17
C LEU A 30 -14.25 -10.83 18.04
N THR A 31 -14.92 -9.70 18.26
CA THR A 31 -15.00 -8.63 17.25
C THR A 31 -13.66 -7.95 17.03
N MET A 32 -12.86 -7.76 18.08
CA MET A 32 -11.51 -7.23 17.93
C MET A 32 -10.61 -8.18 17.13
N HIS A 33 -10.69 -9.49 17.38
CA HIS A 33 -9.89 -10.49 16.67
C HIS A 33 -10.18 -10.51 15.15
N THR A 34 -11.45 -10.40 14.76
CA THR A 34 -11.85 -10.36 13.34
C THR A 34 -11.34 -9.09 12.66
N GLN A 35 -11.45 -7.94 13.32
CA GLN A 35 -10.95 -6.67 12.81
C GLN A 35 -9.44 -6.66 12.60
N VAL A 36 -8.67 -7.16 13.59
CA VAL A 36 -7.20 -7.25 13.48
C VAL A 36 -6.78 -8.15 12.32
N SER A 37 -7.49 -9.26 12.12
CA SER A 37 -7.22 -10.19 11.02
C SER A 37 -7.45 -9.55 9.66
N ILE A 38 -8.56 -8.82 9.49
CA ILE A 38 -8.88 -8.10 8.24
C ILE A 38 -7.84 -7.00 7.97
N LEU A 39 -7.47 -6.22 8.99
CA LEU A 39 -6.49 -5.14 8.85
C LEU A 39 -5.12 -5.70 8.44
N SER A 40 -4.71 -6.83 9.00
CA SER A 40 -3.46 -7.52 8.64
C SER A 40 -3.41 -7.90 7.16
N ILE A 41 -4.50 -8.48 6.63
CA ILE A 41 -4.59 -8.86 5.21
C ILE A 41 -4.52 -7.61 4.32
N ILE A 42 -5.27 -6.56 4.66
CA ILE A 42 -5.28 -5.31 3.87
C ILE A 42 -3.89 -4.66 3.86
N ASN A 43 -3.21 -4.62 5.00
CA ASN A 43 -1.86 -4.07 5.08
C ASN A 43 -0.87 -4.88 4.25
N ARG A 44 -0.94 -6.22 4.29
CA ARG A 44 -0.08 -7.07 3.45
C ARG A 44 -0.31 -6.81 1.96
N GLN A 45 -1.57 -6.67 1.55
CA GLN A 45 -1.93 -6.33 0.17
C GLN A 45 -1.40 -4.95 -0.24
N ASP A 46 -1.54 -3.95 0.62
CA ASP A 46 -1.05 -2.59 0.37
C ASP A 46 0.48 -2.55 0.26
N GLN A 47 1.19 -3.22 1.18
CA GLN A 47 2.64 -3.38 1.11
C GLN A 47 3.07 -4.09 -0.18
N LYS A 48 2.38 -5.16 -0.58
CA LYS A 48 2.71 -5.87 -1.83
C LYS A 48 2.53 -4.98 -3.06
N ALA A 49 1.45 -4.22 -3.13
CA ALA A 49 1.20 -3.26 -4.21
C ALA A 49 2.24 -2.13 -4.20
N SER A 50 2.62 -1.65 -3.02
CA SER A 50 3.66 -0.64 -2.81
C SER A 50 5.03 -1.12 -3.28
N TYR A 51 5.44 -2.35 -2.92
CA TYR A 51 6.67 -2.95 -3.41
C TYR A 51 6.66 -3.14 -4.93
N LEU A 52 5.53 -3.52 -5.51
CA LEU A 52 5.40 -3.68 -6.96
C LEU A 52 5.54 -2.34 -7.70
N ALA A 53 4.86 -1.30 -7.21
CA ALA A 53 4.98 0.05 -7.75
C ALA A 53 6.42 0.59 -7.61
N TYR A 54 7.04 0.37 -6.45
CA TYR A 54 8.42 0.77 -6.19
C TYR A 54 9.42 0.03 -7.10
N ASP A 55 9.29 -1.29 -7.26
CA ASP A 55 10.14 -2.08 -8.16
C ASP A 55 10.02 -1.61 -9.62
N ASN A 56 8.78 -1.40 -10.08
CA ASN A 56 8.53 -0.91 -11.43
C ASN A 56 9.13 0.49 -11.66
N MET A 57 9.02 1.40 -10.70
CA MET A 57 9.68 2.71 -10.76
C MET A 57 11.20 2.58 -10.79
N ARG A 58 11.77 1.74 -9.92
CA ARG A 58 13.21 1.59 -9.73
C ARG A 58 13.92 1.07 -10.98
N LYS A 59 13.24 0.29 -11.83
CA LYS A 59 13.74 -0.17 -13.15
C LYS A 59 14.14 0.99 -14.07
N TYR A 60 13.46 2.13 -13.99
CA TYR A 60 13.68 3.28 -14.87
C TYR A 60 14.57 4.34 -14.23
N VAL A 61 14.59 4.41 -12.89
CA VAL A 61 15.30 5.47 -12.16
C VAL A 61 16.73 5.07 -11.75
N ASN A 62 17.01 3.78 -11.61
CA ASN A 62 18.37 3.31 -11.29
C ASN A 62 19.17 3.03 -12.56
N GLY A 63 19.90 4.03 -13.08
CA GLY A 63 20.78 3.81 -14.23
C GLY A 63 21.48 5.07 -14.75
N ALA A 64 22.27 4.85 -15.80
CA ALA A 64 22.81 5.86 -16.72
C ALA A 64 21.66 6.72 -17.32
N PRO A 65 21.95 7.87 -17.95
CA PRO A 65 20.93 8.77 -18.50
C PRO A 65 19.87 8.01 -19.33
N PRO A 66 18.57 8.33 -19.16
CA PRO A 66 17.48 7.50 -19.64
C PRO A 66 17.41 7.52 -21.17
N THR A 67 17.92 6.46 -21.80
CA THR A 67 17.80 6.23 -23.26
C THR A 67 16.38 5.85 -23.69
N TRP A 68 15.53 5.52 -22.73
CA TRP A 68 14.13 5.12 -22.92
C TRP A 68 13.17 6.31 -22.99
N PHE A 69 13.61 7.54 -22.64
CA PHE A 69 12.78 8.75 -22.65
C PHE A 69 13.21 9.68 -23.78
N LEU A 70 12.35 9.84 -24.78
CA LEU A 70 12.60 10.78 -25.87
C LEU A 70 12.06 12.15 -25.47
N CYS A 71 12.97 13.04 -25.11
CA CYS A 71 12.64 14.39 -24.71
C CYS A 71 12.65 15.31 -25.95
N THR A 72 11.49 15.52 -26.59
CA THR A 72 11.38 16.28 -27.85
C THR A 72 10.84 17.70 -27.66
N ASP A 73 10.00 17.94 -26.66
CA ASP A 73 9.35 19.24 -26.49
C ASP A 73 10.05 20.09 -25.41
N PRO A 74 10.37 21.36 -25.72
CA PRO A 74 10.94 22.26 -24.72
C PRO A 74 9.92 22.71 -23.67
N LEU A 75 8.62 22.41 -23.86
CA LEU A 75 7.58 22.82 -22.93
C LEU A 75 7.53 21.93 -21.68
N PRO A 76 7.41 22.52 -20.47
CA PRO A 76 7.27 21.78 -19.23
C PRO A 76 5.99 20.95 -19.20
N GLY A 77 6.10 19.66 -18.87
CA GLY A 77 4.97 18.76 -18.70
C GLY A 77 4.28 18.31 -19.98
N ALA A 78 4.72 18.80 -21.16
CA ALA A 78 4.15 18.44 -22.45
C ALA A 78 4.51 17.00 -22.86
N VAL A 79 5.75 16.58 -22.58
CA VAL A 79 6.20 15.22 -22.87
C VAL A 79 5.76 14.28 -21.74
N GLN A 80 4.83 13.38 -22.05
CA GLN A 80 4.48 12.23 -21.22
C GLN A 80 4.63 10.95 -22.03
N GLN A 81 5.37 9.99 -21.49
CA GLN A 81 5.59 8.70 -22.13
C GLN A 81 5.19 7.58 -21.18
N VAL A 82 4.32 6.69 -21.65
CA VAL A 82 3.98 5.46 -20.90
C VAL A 82 5.08 4.44 -21.16
N LEU A 83 5.78 4.04 -20.09
CA LEU A 83 6.90 3.10 -20.15
C LEU A 83 6.47 1.66 -19.90
N LEU A 84 5.41 1.50 -19.09
CA LEU A 84 4.80 0.23 -18.77
C LEU A 84 3.29 0.44 -18.71
N ASP A 85 2.56 -0.41 -19.41
CA ASP A 85 1.11 -0.56 -19.26
C ASP A 85 0.82 -2.06 -19.30
N SER A 86 0.55 -2.64 -18.14
CA SER A 86 0.38 -4.08 -18.00
C SER A 86 -0.77 -4.36 -17.04
N GLU A 87 -1.66 -5.25 -17.45
CA GLU A 87 -2.76 -5.73 -16.62
C GLU A 87 -2.62 -7.23 -16.44
N GLY A 88 -2.81 -7.71 -15.22
CA GLY A 88 -2.68 -9.13 -14.92
C GLY A 88 -3.05 -9.49 -13.49
N HIS A 89 -3.12 -10.79 -13.22
CA HIS A 89 -3.28 -11.27 -11.85
C HIS A 89 -1.92 -11.39 -11.17
N ILE A 90 -1.77 -10.75 -10.01
CA ILE A 90 -0.58 -10.82 -9.18
C ILE A 90 -0.93 -11.58 -7.91
N SER A 91 -0.15 -12.62 -7.61
CA SER A 91 -0.34 -13.41 -6.39
C SER A 91 -0.35 -12.50 -5.16
N GLU A 92 -1.24 -12.80 -4.21
CA GLU A 92 -1.50 -12.03 -2.99
C GLU A 92 -2.25 -10.70 -3.17
N LEU A 93 -2.51 -10.24 -4.39
CA LEU A 93 -3.37 -9.09 -4.65
C LEU A 93 -4.78 -9.53 -5.08
N PRO A 94 -5.85 -8.91 -4.54
CA PRO A 94 -7.20 -9.24 -4.93
C PRO A 94 -7.51 -8.75 -6.35
N GLY A 95 -8.10 -9.63 -7.16
CA GLY A 95 -8.59 -9.31 -8.51
C GLY A 95 -7.49 -9.07 -9.56
N THR A 96 -7.85 -8.31 -10.59
CA THR A 96 -6.93 -7.90 -11.65
C THR A 96 -6.15 -6.67 -11.20
N THR A 97 -4.83 -6.74 -11.29
CA THR A 97 -3.92 -5.64 -10.97
C THR A 97 -3.50 -4.93 -12.26
N LYS A 98 -3.67 -3.61 -12.30
CA LYS A 98 -3.19 -2.74 -13.39
C LYS A 98 -1.93 -2.03 -12.95
N GLN A 99 -0.88 -2.12 -13.75
CA GLN A 99 0.42 -1.53 -13.50
C GLN A 99 0.70 -0.53 -14.60
N LYS A 100 0.91 0.73 -14.24
CA LYS A 100 1.23 1.78 -15.19
C LYS A 100 2.45 2.55 -14.72
N VAL A 101 3.43 2.73 -15.60
CA VAL A 101 4.57 3.60 -15.35
C VAL A 101 4.58 4.70 -16.41
N VAL A 102 4.62 5.94 -15.97
CA VAL A 102 4.64 7.12 -16.84
C VAL A 102 5.85 7.94 -16.49
N ALA A 103 6.62 8.32 -17.51
CA ALA A 103 7.65 9.34 -17.38
C ALA A 103 7.18 10.66 -17.96
N SER A 104 7.61 11.75 -17.34
CA SER A 104 7.37 13.10 -17.84
C SER A 104 8.57 14.01 -17.58
N ALA A 105 8.75 14.99 -18.46
CA ALA A 105 9.73 16.07 -18.28
C ALA A 105 9.04 17.28 -17.63
N PRO A 106 9.07 17.42 -16.28
CA PRO A 106 8.36 18.51 -15.61
C PRO A 106 8.89 19.89 -15.98
N TYR A 107 10.17 19.99 -16.35
CA TYR A 107 10.84 21.24 -16.70
C TYR A 107 11.02 21.42 -18.21
N GLY A 108 10.49 20.50 -19.02
CA GLY A 108 10.73 20.47 -20.46
C GLY A 108 12.11 19.91 -20.79
N CYS A 109 12.40 19.78 -22.08
CA CYS A 109 13.58 19.08 -22.55
C CYS A 109 14.82 19.95 -22.74
N GLY A 110 14.69 21.27 -22.60
CA GLY A 110 15.77 22.25 -22.80
C GLY A 110 16.43 22.18 -24.19
N ASP A 111 17.21 23.19 -24.53
CA ASP A 111 18.10 23.10 -25.68
C ASP A 111 19.38 22.38 -25.22
N THR A 112 19.88 21.46 -26.05
CA THR A 112 21.00 20.49 -25.88
C THR A 112 22.28 20.93 -25.13
N VAL A 113 22.41 22.18 -24.71
CA VAL A 113 23.60 22.77 -24.05
C VAL A 113 23.35 23.09 -22.56
N SER A 114 22.10 23.12 -22.09
CA SER A 114 21.72 23.49 -20.71
C SER A 114 21.11 22.33 -19.91
N SER A 115 21.17 21.09 -20.41
CA SER A 115 20.45 19.94 -19.87
C SER A 115 21.01 19.33 -18.59
N LEU A 116 22.14 19.83 -18.06
CA LEU A 116 22.64 19.40 -16.77
C LEU A 116 21.67 19.82 -15.66
N GLY A 117 20.91 18.83 -15.13
CA GLY A 117 20.07 19.02 -13.95
C GLY A 117 18.57 19.12 -14.20
N MET A 118 18.06 18.69 -15.37
CA MET A 118 16.61 18.57 -15.60
C MET A 118 16.14 17.14 -15.38
N PRO A 119 15.64 16.79 -14.18
CA PRO A 119 15.28 15.41 -13.90
C PRO A 119 13.99 14.98 -14.62
N ILE A 120 13.95 13.74 -15.09
CA ILE A 120 12.73 13.11 -15.61
C ILE A 120 11.93 12.54 -14.44
N ARG A 121 10.67 12.95 -14.31
CA ARG A 121 9.75 12.43 -13.29
C ARG A 121 9.22 11.09 -13.77
N VAL A 122 9.47 10.02 -13.02
CA VAL A 122 8.91 8.70 -13.25
C VAL A 122 7.88 8.40 -12.17
N GLU A 123 6.64 8.16 -12.59
CA GLU A 123 5.53 7.79 -11.73
C GLU A 123 5.09 6.36 -12.03
N SER A 124 5.13 5.49 -11.03
CA SER A 124 4.55 4.16 -11.09
C SER A 124 3.26 4.12 -10.28
N VAL A 125 2.17 3.71 -10.92
CA VAL A 125 0.85 3.53 -10.33
C VAL A 125 0.46 2.07 -10.44
N VAL A 126 0.13 1.46 -9.31
CA VAL A 126 -0.45 0.12 -9.23
C VAL A 126 -1.88 0.23 -8.72
N THR A 127 -2.83 -0.26 -9.51
CA THR A 127 -4.26 -0.32 -9.17
C THR A 127 -4.66 -1.77 -8.94
N TYR A 128 -5.30 -2.08 -7.83
CA TYR A 128 -5.68 -3.44 -7.47
C TYR A 128 -7.01 -3.51 -6.72
N GLY A 129 -7.64 -4.69 -6.68
CA GLY A 129 -8.92 -4.91 -6.02
C GLY A 129 -10.02 -3.99 -6.53
N ASN A 130 -10.76 -3.39 -5.60
CA ASN A 130 -11.86 -2.47 -5.89
C ASN A 130 -11.37 -1.05 -6.21
N GLY A 131 -10.39 -0.91 -7.12
CA GLY A 131 -9.83 0.38 -7.53
C GLY A 131 -8.89 1.04 -6.53
N LYS A 132 -8.31 0.29 -5.58
CA LYS A 132 -7.27 0.81 -4.70
C LYS A 132 -6.03 1.14 -5.50
N ARG A 133 -5.39 2.27 -5.22
CA ARG A 133 -4.24 2.79 -5.98
C ARG A 133 -3.09 3.09 -5.04
N VAL A 134 -1.91 2.61 -5.43
CA VAL A 134 -0.64 2.96 -4.78
C VAL A 134 0.26 3.58 -5.84
N THR A 135 0.84 4.73 -5.50
CA THR A 135 1.69 5.50 -6.41
C THR A 135 3.05 5.73 -5.79
N HIS A 136 4.10 5.47 -6.56
CA HIS A 136 5.47 5.84 -6.24
C HIS A 136 6.02 6.77 -7.31
N VAL A 137 6.76 7.79 -6.88
CA VAL A 137 7.35 8.79 -7.77
C VAL A 137 8.82 8.94 -7.42
N ALA A 138 9.66 8.96 -8.44
CA ALA A 138 11.06 9.32 -8.31
C ALA A 138 11.53 10.05 -9.56
N TYR A 139 12.76 10.55 -9.48
CA TYR A 139 13.36 11.38 -10.52
C TYR A 139 14.61 10.68 -11.05
N ALA A 140 14.63 10.43 -12.35
CA ALA A 140 15.83 9.97 -13.05
C ALA A 140 16.69 11.18 -13.43
N ALA A 141 18.01 11.05 -13.29
CA ALA A 141 18.95 12.06 -13.77
C ALA A 141 19.02 11.97 -15.31
N PHE A 142 18.75 13.09 -15.98
CA PHE A 142 18.93 13.27 -17.43
C PHE A 142 20.25 13.96 -17.70
#